data_AF-A0A7H4P6G0-F1
#
_entry.id   AF-A0A7H4P6G0-F1
#
_cell.length_a   1.000
_cell.length_b   1.000
_cell.length_c   1.000
_cell.angle_alpha   90.00
_cell.angle_beta   90.00
_cell.angle_gamma   90.00
#
_symmetry.space_group_name_H-M   'P 1'
#
loop_
_entity.id
_entity.type
_entity.pdbx_description
1 polymer ?
#
loop_
_entity_poly.entity_id
_entity_poly.type
_entity_poly.pdbx_seq_one_letter_code
_entity_poly.pdbx_strand_id
1 'polypeptide(L)'
;MKCFAFQAGFESDWRWDAGVDSENARSMAHMESEETGAFQVSFDSIGNGKAELLSFAKQHGIDTAEKFITKMKTDHPLAIEYCARLLRFSTSWCGTIVNPAMVISHVRRDAVEEFQTFVTLHTPPVMFADSITPLSDKEKMLDVVNIATTPDRYEKVQAIAAIELFKLAHEQWPHDGCALNLANLLQAGGIAVPDITQALALGNYLRDKRQWKVISVGDQQPGDVGSTCGPVAHHGYDHIYLVLECEGNDIMLIADNQKPVPHQRLASGNGKTPTTFFLRPV
;
A
#
# COMPACT_ATOMS: atom_id res chain seq x y z
N MET A 1 -9.59 -23.83 5.14
CA MET A 1 -9.84 -22.97 3.96
C MET A 1 -8.72 -21.95 3.92
N LYS A 2 -7.96 -21.86 2.82
CA LYS A 2 -6.64 -21.24 2.74
C LYS A 2 -6.63 -20.17 1.63
N CYS A 3 -6.27 -18.92 1.91
CA CYS A 3 -6.23 -17.82 0.93
C CYS A 3 -4.88 -17.73 0.22
N PHE A 4 -4.72 -16.88 -0.80
CA PHE A 4 -3.39 -16.68 -1.43
C PHE A 4 -2.29 -16.35 -0.44
N ALA A 5 -2.55 -15.45 0.51
CA ALA A 5 -1.59 -15.12 1.57
C ALA A 5 -1.37 -16.29 2.56
N PHE A 6 -2.31 -17.22 2.66
CA PHE A 6 -2.18 -18.43 3.49
C PHE A 6 -1.41 -19.52 2.75
N GLN A 7 -1.66 -19.76 1.46
CA GLN A 7 -0.89 -20.74 0.69
C GLN A 7 0.54 -20.25 0.47
N ALA A 8 0.70 -18.98 0.06
CA ALA A 8 2.00 -18.35 -0.06
C ALA A 8 2.68 -18.16 1.29
N GLY A 9 2.03 -17.60 2.30
CA GLY A 9 2.66 -17.41 3.61
C GLY A 9 2.85 -18.71 4.38
N PHE A 10 1.77 -19.43 4.68
CA PHE A 10 1.80 -20.54 5.63
C PHE A 10 2.23 -21.89 5.01
N GLU A 11 1.83 -22.21 3.77
CA GLU A 11 2.16 -23.52 3.17
C GLU A 11 3.54 -23.53 2.50
N SER A 12 3.92 -22.44 1.83
CA SER A 12 5.18 -22.38 1.07
C SER A 12 6.22 -21.41 1.61
N ASP A 13 5.90 -20.56 2.59
CA ASP A 13 6.78 -19.48 3.06
C ASP A 13 7.30 -18.57 1.92
N TRP A 14 6.41 -18.32 0.95
CA TRP A 14 6.59 -17.55 -0.27
C TRP A 14 7.65 -18.09 -1.22
N ARG A 15 7.98 -19.36 -1.07
CA ARG A 15 8.97 -20.02 -1.90
C ARG A 15 8.38 -20.37 -3.25
N TRP A 16 8.80 -19.66 -4.29
CA TRP A 16 8.47 -19.98 -5.68
C TRP A 16 8.98 -21.34 -6.13
N ASP A 17 10.03 -21.88 -5.48
CA ASP A 17 10.53 -23.22 -5.75
C ASP A 17 9.78 -24.33 -4.99
N ALA A 18 8.85 -23.97 -4.09
CA ALA A 18 8.12 -24.92 -3.24
C ALA A 18 7.48 -26.04 -4.08
N GLY A 19 7.70 -27.26 -3.63
CA GLY A 19 7.18 -28.48 -4.24
C GLY A 19 6.05 -29.08 -3.43
N VAL A 20 5.63 -30.26 -3.88
CA VAL A 20 4.50 -31.01 -3.34
C VAL A 20 4.63 -31.28 -1.83
N ASP A 21 3.51 -31.21 -1.12
CA ASP A 21 3.39 -31.70 0.25
C ASP A 21 3.65 -33.22 0.28
N SER A 22 4.84 -33.61 0.75
CA SER A 22 5.27 -35.01 0.83
C SER A 22 4.52 -35.83 1.88
N GLU A 23 3.77 -35.18 2.79
CA GLU A 23 2.97 -35.85 3.81
C GLU A 23 1.52 -36.11 3.35
N ASN A 24 1.10 -35.51 2.23
CA ASN A 24 -0.23 -35.70 1.65
C ASN A 24 -0.22 -36.79 0.55
N ALA A 25 -0.73 -37.97 0.89
CA ALA A 25 -0.82 -39.11 -0.02
C ALA A 25 -1.62 -38.82 -1.31
N ARG A 26 -2.50 -37.82 -1.31
CA ARG A 26 -3.27 -37.41 -2.48
C ARG A 26 -2.46 -36.51 -3.43
N SER A 27 -1.61 -35.64 -2.89
CA SER A 27 -0.71 -34.79 -3.68
C SER A 27 0.38 -35.61 -4.39
N MET A 28 0.72 -36.77 -3.83
CA MET A 28 1.69 -37.72 -4.39
C MET A 28 1.08 -38.75 -5.36
N ALA A 29 -0.25 -38.79 -5.51
CA ALA A 29 -0.93 -39.86 -6.25
C ALA A 29 -0.82 -39.68 -7.77
N HIS A 30 -0.87 -38.44 -8.25
CA HIS A 30 -0.86 -38.07 -9.66
C HIS A 30 -0.15 -36.72 -9.84
N MET A 31 0.63 -36.56 -10.91
CA MET A 31 1.40 -35.34 -11.18
C MET A 31 0.48 -34.12 -11.36
N GLU A 32 -0.74 -34.34 -11.84
CA GLU A 32 -1.76 -33.30 -11.99
C GLU A 32 -2.24 -32.73 -10.65
N SER A 33 -2.04 -33.45 -9.55
CA SER A 33 -2.42 -33.07 -8.19
C SER A 33 -1.22 -32.54 -7.38
N GLU A 34 -0.04 -32.39 -7.99
CA GLU A 34 1.11 -31.78 -7.32
C GLU A 34 0.90 -30.27 -7.15
N GLU A 35 0.80 -29.85 -5.89
CA GLU A 35 0.80 -28.44 -5.50
C GLU A 35 2.18 -27.85 -5.78
N THR A 36 2.23 -26.71 -6.47
CA THR A 36 3.47 -26.14 -6.97
C THR A 36 3.58 -24.63 -6.72
N GLY A 37 4.81 -24.19 -6.46
CA GLY A 37 5.18 -22.78 -6.34
C GLY A 37 4.59 -22.12 -5.09
N ALA A 38 4.71 -20.80 -5.01
CA ALA A 38 4.32 -20.07 -3.81
C ALA A 38 2.83 -20.28 -3.47
N PHE A 39 1.95 -20.33 -4.47
CA PHE A 39 0.52 -20.44 -4.23
C PHE A 39 0.01 -21.86 -4.00
N GLN A 40 0.86 -22.89 -4.10
CA GLN A 40 0.48 -24.29 -3.81
C GLN A 40 -0.81 -24.70 -4.55
N VAL A 41 -0.85 -24.41 -5.85
CA VAL A 41 -1.96 -24.80 -6.75
C VAL A 41 -1.49 -25.92 -7.67
N SER A 42 -2.37 -26.85 -7.99
CA SER A 42 -2.12 -28.00 -8.87
C SER A 42 -2.82 -27.88 -10.23
N PHE A 43 -2.39 -28.68 -11.20
CA PHE A 43 -2.91 -28.64 -12.58
C PHE A 43 -4.37 -29.09 -12.69
N ASP A 44 -4.82 -29.99 -11.82
CA ASP A 44 -6.23 -30.43 -11.71
C ASP A 44 -7.21 -29.30 -11.38
N SER A 45 -6.72 -28.14 -10.90
CA SER A 45 -7.51 -26.93 -10.72
C SER A 45 -8.13 -26.41 -12.04
N ILE A 46 -7.65 -26.85 -13.21
CA ILE A 46 -8.21 -26.56 -14.55
C ILE A 46 -9.50 -27.36 -14.86
N GLY A 47 -9.91 -28.28 -13.97
CA GLY A 47 -10.99 -29.26 -14.20
C GLY A 47 -12.28 -28.78 -14.89
N ASN A 48 -13.08 -29.74 -15.34
CA ASN A 48 -14.28 -29.51 -16.18
C ASN A 48 -15.17 -28.35 -15.69
N GLY A 49 -15.38 -27.37 -16.57
CA GLY A 49 -16.21 -26.19 -16.30
C GLY A 49 -15.45 -24.85 -16.26
N LYS A 50 -14.11 -24.84 -16.33
CA LYS A 50 -13.27 -23.63 -16.31
C LYS A 50 -12.62 -23.34 -17.67
N ALA A 51 -13.44 -23.27 -18.72
CA ALA A 51 -12.96 -23.11 -20.10
C ALA A 51 -12.07 -21.85 -20.30
N GLU A 52 -12.35 -20.77 -19.56
CA GLU A 52 -11.51 -19.56 -19.58
C GLU A 52 -10.13 -19.80 -18.97
N LEU A 53 -10.04 -20.53 -17.86
CA LEU A 53 -8.77 -20.87 -17.21
C LEU A 53 -7.95 -21.83 -18.07
N LEU A 54 -8.61 -22.79 -18.70
CA LEU A 54 -7.99 -23.68 -19.69
C LEU A 54 -7.47 -22.91 -20.91
N SER A 55 -8.24 -21.94 -21.41
CA SER A 55 -7.84 -21.11 -22.55
C SER A 55 -6.65 -20.22 -22.21
N PHE A 56 -6.65 -19.63 -21.02
CA PHE A 56 -5.54 -18.86 -20.48
C PHE A 56 -4.27 -19.72 -20.35
N ALA A 57 -4.38 -20.90 -19.72
CA ALA A 57 -3.26 -21.83 -19.60
C ALA A 57 -2.65 -22.18 -20.97
N LYS A 58 -3.50 -22.51 -21.95
CA LYS A 58 -3.07 -22.82 -23.33
C LYS A 58 -2.41 -21.63 -24.03
N GLN A 59 -2.95 -20.42 -23.89
CA GLN A 59 -2.36 -19.20 -24.47
C GLN A 59 -0.94 -18.95 -23.96
N HIS A 60 -0.65 -19.37 -22.73
CA HIS A 60 0.68 -19.26 -22.12
C HIS A 60 1.53 -20.54 -22.24
N GLY A 61 1.14 -21.47 -23.13
CA GLY A 61 1.93 -22.67 -23.44
C GLY A 61 1.85 -23.77 -22.38
N ILE A 62 0.81 -23.77 -21.54
CA ILE A 62 0.56 -24.80 -20.53
C ILE A 62 -0.51 -25.77 -21.05
N ASP A 63 -0.07 -26.98 -21.41
CA ASP A 63 -0.92 -28.06 -21.94
C ASP A 63 -0.73 -29.39 -21.19
N THR A 64 0.19 -29.43 -20.23
CA THR A 64 0.65 -30.61 -19.49
C THR A 64 0.95 -30.22 -18.03
N ALA A 65 0.87 -31.18 -17.12
CA ALA A 65 1.16 -30.97 -15.70
C ALA A 65 2.62 -30.53 -15.48
N GLU A 66 3.59 -31.10 -16.21
CA GLU A 66 5.00 -30.72 -16.11
C GLU A 66 5.23 -29.25 -16.47
N LYS A 67 4.59 -28.78 -17.55
CA LYS A 67 4.68 -27.37 -17.96
C LYS A 67 3.98 -26.45 -16.99
N PHE A 68 2.87 -26.88 -16.39
CA PHE A 68 2.19 -26.14 -15.34
C PHE A 68 3.11 -25.98 -14.12
N ILE A 69 3.66 -27.09 -13.61
CA ILE A 69 4.60 -27.09 -12.47
C ILE A 69 5.76 -26.14 -12.75
N THR A 70 6.40 -26.29 -13.91
CA THR A 70 7.54 -25.45 -14.29
C THR A 70 7.16 -23.97 -14.33
N LYS A 71 6.11 -23.61 -15.07
CA LYS A 71 5.72 -22.20 -15.25
C LYS A 71 5.25 -21.54 -13.97
N MET A 72 4.51 -22.25 -13.11
CA MET A 72 4.07 -21.71 -11.82
C MET A 72 5.25 -21.43 -10.86
N LYS A 73 6.40 -22.08 -11.06
CA LYS A 73 7.64 -21.82 -10.30
C LYS A 73 8.55 -20.76 -10.91
N THR A 74 8.52 -20.58 -12.24
CA THR A 74 9.50 -19.74 -12.95
C THR A 74 8.91 -18.44 -13.52
N ASP A 75 7.59 -18.37 -13.70
CA ASP A 75 6.89 -17.24 -14.32
C ASP A 75 5.89 -16.65 -13.30
N HIS A 76 6.42 -15.85 -12.37
CA HIS A 76 5.65 -15.34 -11.22
C HIS A 76 4.46 -14.44 -11.64
N PRO A 77 4.57 -13.55 -12.65
CA PRO A 77 3.41 -12.81 -13.16
C PRO A 77 2.29 -13.73 -13.64
N LEU A 78 2.64 -14.78 -14.39
CA LEU A 78 1.68 -15.78 -14.84
C LEU A 78 1.06 -16.53 -13.66
N ALA A 79 1.87 -16.93 -12.68
CA ALA A 79 1.41 -17.66 -11.51
C ALA A 79 0.37 -16.86 -10.73
N ILE A 80 0.61 -15.56 -10.55
CA ILE A 80 -0.31 -14.63 -9.87
C ILE A 80 -1.60 -14.45 -10.65
N GLU A 81 -1.51 -14.18 -11.96
CA GLU A 81 -2.70 -13.96 -12.80
C GLU A 81 -3.55 -15.24 -12.93
N TYR A 82 -2.91 -16.40 -13.04
CA TYR A 82 -3.58 -17.71 -13.04
C TYR A 82 -4.40 -17.90 -11.76
N CYS A 83 -3.76 -17.65 -10.63
CA CYS A 83 -4.31 -17.71 -9.28
C CYS A 83 -5.49 -16.73 -9.10
N ALA A 84 -5.32 -15.47 -9.50
CA ALA A 84 -6.38 -14.47 -9.47
C ALA A 84 -7.59 -14.86 -10.33
N ARG A 85 -7.38 -15.53 -11.47
CA ARG A 85 -8.46 -16.07 -12.31
C ARG A 85 -9.15 -17.26 -11.66
N LEU A 86 -8.40 -18.19 -11.08
CA LEU A 86 -8.94 -19.37 -10.39
C LEU A 86 -9.91 -18.96 -9.27
N LEU A 87 -9.58 -17.89 -8.53
CA LEU A 87 -10.44 -17.31 -7.49
C LEU A 87 -11.83 -16.88 -7.98
N ARG A 88 -11.98 -16.52 -9.26
CA ARG A 88 -13.28 -16.13 -9.84
C ARG A 88 -14.22 -17.33 -9.99
N PHE A 89 -13.68 -18.54 -10.05
CA PHE A 89 -14.45 -19.78 -10.21
C PHE A 89 -14.60 -20.55 -8.91
N SER A 90 -13.60 -20.49 -8.03
CA SER A 90 -13.59 -21.30 -6.82
C SER A 90 -12.74 -20.67 -5.73
N THR A 91 -13.32 -20.55 -4.54
CA THR A 91 -12.62 -20.27 -3.28
C THR A 91 -12.20 -21.55 -2.56
N SER A 92 -12.48 -22.73 -3.14
CA SER A 92 -12.09 -24.02 -2.55
C SER A 92 -10.57 -24.21 -2.56
N TRP A 93 -9.90 -23.63 -3.56
CA TRP A 93 -8.45 -23.66 -3.72
C TRP A 93 -7.77 -22.50 -2.96
N CYS A 94 -8.35 -21.30 -2.98
CA CYS A 94 -7.70 -20.08 -2.48
C CYS A 94 -8.63 -19.19 -1.58
N GLY A 95 -9.52 -19.77 -0.76
CA GLY A 95 -10.56 -19.08 0.04
C GLY A 95 -10.13 -18.35 1.31
N THR A 96 -11.07 -17.81 2.09
CA THR A 96 -10.83 -16.81 3.17
C THR A 96 -9.90 -17.24 4.32
N ILE A 97 -9.16 -16.29 4.90
CA ILE A 97 -8.32 -16.48 6.10
C ILE A 97 -9.20 -16.78 7.31
N VAL A 98 -9.04 -17.98 7.89
CA VAL A 98 -9.78 -18.40 9.10
C VAL A 98 -9.05 -17.98 10.38
N ASN A 99 -7.71 -17.97 10.37
CA ASN A 99 -6.89 -17.51 11.49
C ASN A 99 -5.79 -16.55 10.99
N PRO A 100 -5.96 -15.23 11.14
CA PRO A 100 -5.00 -14.23 10.68
C PRO A 100 -3.61 -14.38 11.29
N ALA A 101 -3.49 -14.86 12.54
CA ALA A 101 -2.21 -15.01 13.22
C ALA A 101 -1.28 -16.04 12.53
N MET A 102 -1.87 -17.04 11.86
CA MET A 102 -1.13 -18.07 11.10
C MET A 102 -0.57 -17.56 9.77
N VAL A 103 -1.11 -16.45 9.26
CA VAL A 103 -0.61 -15.79 8.04
C VAL A 103 0.41 -14.73 8.42
N ILE A 104 0.09 -13.90 9.42
CA ILE A 104 0.94 -12.78 9.87
C ILE A 104 2.32 -13.25 10.34
N SER A 105 2.41 -14.43 10.97
CA SER A 105 3.68 -15.00 11.43
C SER A 105 4.63 -15.45 10.30
N HIS A 106 4.10 -15.64 9.08
CA HIS A 106 4.85 -16.12 7.92
C HIS A 106 4.86 -15.11 6.75
N VAL A 107 4.34 -13.89 6.97
CA VAL A 107 4.41 -12.83 5.95
C VAL A 107 5.85 -12.34 5.86
N ARG A 108 6.52 -12.63 4.75
CA ARG A 108 7.84 -12.09 4.44
C ARG A 108 7.72 -10.79 3.66
N ARG A 109 8.49 -9.78 4.06
CA ARG A 109 8.42 -8.42 3.49
C ARG A 109 8.86 -8.39 2.03
N ASP A 110 9.91 -9.13 1.68
CA ASP A 110 10.43 -9.26 0.32
C ASP A 110 9.39 -9.87 -0.63
N ALA A 111 8.67 -10.89 -0.17
CA ALA A 111 7.63 -11.52 -0.96
C ALA A 111 6.36 -10.65 -1.13
N VAL A 112 6.00 -9.87 -0.12
CA VAL A 112 4.92 -8.87 -0.23
C VAL A 112 5.31 -7.74 -1.18
N GLU A 113 6.54 -7.25 -1.11
CA GLU A 113 7.07 -6.23 -2.01
C GLU A 113 7.06 -6.73 -3.46
N GLU A 114 7.52 -7.97 -3.71
CA GLU A 114 7.44 -8.63 -5.01
C GLU A 114 5.99 -8.75 -5.49
N PHE A 115 5.08 -9.24 -4.64
CA PHE A 115 3.66 -9.36 -4.95
C PHE A 115 3.03 -8.01 -5.33
N GLN A 116 3.36 -6.95 -4.59
CA GLN A 116 2.86 -5.60 -4.86
C GLN A 116 3.27 -5.09 -6.25
N THR A 117 4.45 -5.46 -6.77
CA THR A 117 4.86 -5.09 -8.14
C THR A 117 3.94 -5.67 -9.21
N PHE A 118 3.31 -6.81 -8.95
CA PHE A 118 2.44 -7.49 -9.90
C PHE A 118 0.98 -7.02 -9.82
N VAL A 119 0.52 -6.60 -8.65
CA VAL A 119 -0.86 -6.10 -8.46
C VAL A 119 -0.99 -4.61 -8.80
N THR A 120 0.12 -3.86 -8.82
CA THR A 120 0.16 -2.44 -9.23
C THR A 120 0.24 -2.22 -10.75
N LEU A 121 0.33 -3.29 -11.55
CA LEU A 121 0.24 -3.20 -13.00
C LEU A 121 -1.06 -3.85 -13.46
N HIS A 122 -2.05 -3.03 -13.85
CA HIS A 122 -2.98 -3.20 -14.99
C HIS A 122 -3.91 -1.97 -15.08
N THR A 123 -3.34 -0.79 -15.31
CA THR A 123 -4.03 0.16 -16.21
C THR A 123 -3.62 -0.28 -17.62
N PRO A 124 -4.53 -0.71 -18.51
CA PRO A 124 -4.15 -0.99 -19.89
C PRO A 124 -3.52 0.29 -20.47
N PRO A 125 -2.51 0.18 -21.35
CA PRO A 125 -1.97 1.34 -22.03
C PRO A 125 -3.08 1.87 -22.91
N VAL A 126 -3.72 2.92 -22.44
CA VAL A 126 -4.57 3.73 -23.29
C VAL A 126 -3.62 4.33 -24.33
N MET A 127 -3.64 3.75 -25.52
CA MET A 127 -3.11 4.37 -26.72
C MET A 127 -3.95 5.60 -27.03
N PHE A 128 -3.71 6.68 -26.29
CA PHE A 128 -3.89 8.03 -26.80
C PHE A 128 -2.51 8.65 -26.83
N ALA A 129 -2.01 8.81 -28.06
CA ALA A 129 -1.00 9.79 -28.36
C ALA A 129 -1.54 11.15 -27.94
N ASP A 130 -0.98 11.69 -26.87
CA ASP A 130 -0.40 13.02 -26.84
C ASP A 130 0.44 13.13 -25.57
N SER A 131 1.51 13.90 -25.65
CA SER A 131 2.52 14.10 -24.62
C SER A 131 1.91 14.57 -23.29
N ILE A 132 1.47 13.64 -22.43
CA ILE A 132 1.03 13.96 -21.06
C ILE A 132 2.30 14.16 -20.24
N THR A 133 2.69 15.42 -20.07
CA THR A 133 3.65 15.79 -19.03
C THR A 133 3.12 15.27 -17.70
N PRO A 134 3.89 14.50 -16.92
CA PRO A 134 3.44 14.03 -15.62
C PRO A 134 3.09 15.23 -14.74
N LEU A 135 1.92 15.19 -14.10
CA LEU A 135 1.44 16.28 -13.24
C LEU A 135 2.46 16.60 -12.15
N SER A 136 2.67 17.89 -11.93
CA SER A 136 3.45 18.44 -10.83
C SER A 136 2.84 18.10 -9.47
N ASP A 137 3.62 18.26 -8.40
CA ASP A 137 3.10 18.08 -7.03
C ASP A 137 2.02 19.11 -6.72
N LYS A 138 2.17 20.31 -7.27
CA LYS A 138 1.18 21.38 -7.15
C LYS A 138 -0.17 20.97 -7.74
N GLU A 139 -0.17 20.33 -8.90
CA GLU A 139 -1.41 19.85 -9.54
C GLU A 139 -2.02 18.67 -8.78
N LYS A 140 -1.19 17.72 -8.34
CA LYS A 140 -1.62 16.56 -7.55
C LYS A 140 -2.16 16.92 -6.17
N MET A 141 -1.73 18.04 -5.60
CA MET A 141 -2.21 18.51 -4.30
C MET A 141 -3.73 18.72 -4.26
N LEU A 142 -4.38 18.99 -5.41
CA LEU A 142 -5.84 19.07 -5.49
C LEU A 142 -6.50 17.74 -5.08
N ASP A 143 -5.95 16.61 -5.52
CA ASP A 143 -6.45 15.28 -5.16
C ASP A 143 -6.13 14.93 -3.70
N VAL A 144 -4.95 15.32 -3.21
CA VAL A 144 -4.57 15.16 -1.79
C VAL A 144 -5.58 15.86 -0.88
N VAL A 145 -5.90 17.13 -1.18
CA VAL A 145 -6.90 17.91 -0.43
C VAL A 145 -8.28 17.27 -0.55
N ASN A 146 -8.71 16.85 -1.74
CA ASN A 146 -9.99 16.18 -1.95
C ASN A 146 -10.12 14.88 -1.13
N ILE A 147 -9.07 14.06 -1.07
CA ILE A 147 -9.03 12.85 -0.23
C ILE A 147 -9.22 13.24 1.23
N ALA A 148 -8.46 14.22 1.72
CA ALA A 148 -8.50 14.65 3.11
C ALA A 148 -9.86 15.24 3.53
N THR A 149 -10.59 15.87 2.61
CA THR A 149 -11.93 16.41 2.85
C THR A 149 -13.06 15.40 2.64
N THR A 150 -12.76 14.19 2.15
CA THR A 150 -13.74 13.13 1.93
C THR A 150 -13.64 12.07 3.03
N PRO A 151 -14.60 12.00 3.98
CA PRO A 151 -14.48 11.15 5.18
C PRO A 151 -14.09 9.69 4.89
N ASP A 152 -14.82 9.01 4.02
CA ASP A 152 -14.57 7.59 3.70
C ASP A 152 -13.21 7.34 3.04
N ARG A 153 -12.65 8.35 2.35
CA ARG A 153 -11.33 8.25 1.72
C ARG A 153 -10.23 8.54 2.74
N TYR A 154 -10.44 9.53 3.60
CA TYR A 154 -9.48 9.89 4.63
C TYR A 154 -9.37 8.83 5.73
N GLU A 155 -10.49 8.21 6.12
CA GLU A 155 -10.51 7.08 7.06
C GLU A 155 -9.63 5.93 6.56
N LYS A 156 -9.67 5.62 5.26
CA LYS A 156 -8.80 4.59 4.66
C LYS A 156 -7.33 4.96 4.76
N VAL A 157 -6.97 6.23 4.54
CA VAL A 157 -5.59 6.70 4.69
C VAL A 157 -5.11 6.53 6.13
N GLN A 158 -5.93 6.94 7.10
CA GLN A 158 -5.63 6.77 8.53
C GLN A 158 -5.53 5.30 8.94
N ALA A 159 -6.42 4.44 8.42
CA ALA A 159 -6.39 3.00 8.71
C ALA A 159 -5.09 2.35 8.19
N ILE A 160 -4.66 2.69 6.98
CA ILE A 160 -3.38 2.19 6.43
C ILE A 160 -2.22 2.71 7.28
N ALA A 161 -2.21 4.00 7.63
CA ALA A 161 -1.16 4.58 8.47
C ALA A 161 -1.09 3.93 9.86
N ALA A 162 -2.23 3.64 10.49
CA ALA A 162 -2.28 2.94 11.76
C ALA A 162 -1.73 1.52 11.65
N ILE A 163 -2.11 0.76 10.60
CA ILE A 163 -1.60 -0.59 10.35
C ILE A 163 -0.08 -0.59 10.19
N GLU A 164 0.46 0.35 9.41
CA GLU A 164 1.91 0.47 9.20
C GLU A 164 2.64 0.89 10.49
N LEU A 165 2.06 1.80 11.27
CA LEU A 165 2.63 2.23 12.55
C LEU A 165 2.69 1.08 13.56
N PHE A 166 1.65 0.23 13.64
CA PHE A 166 1.63 -0.91 14.56
C PHE A 166 2.68 -1.99 14.26
N LYS A 167 3.34 -1.94 13.09
CA LYS A 167 4.49 -2.81 12.79
C LYS A 167 5.77 -2.37 13.52
N LEU A 168 5.79 -1.17 14.08
CA LEU A 168 6.94 -0.59 14.78
C LEU A 168 6.78 -0.81 16.28
N ALA A 169 7.80 -1.37 16.91
CA ALA A 169 7.80 -1.52 18.36
C ALA A 169 7.82 -0.14 19.02
N HIS A 170 6.97 0.04 20.04
CA HIS A 170 6.88 1.25 20.88
C HIS A 170 6.13 2.47 20.33
N GLU A 171 5.59 2.40 19.11
CA GLU A 171 4.74 3.48 18.56
C GLU A 171 3.26 3.28 18.92
N GLN A 172 2.54 4.37 19.15
CA GLN A 172 1.12 4.37 19.51
C GLN A 172 0.30 5.22 18.55
N TRP A 173 -0.73 4.60 17.95
CA TRP A 173 -1.76 5.36 17.25
C TRP A 173 -2.76 5.98 18.25
N PRO A 174 -3.18 7.24 18.07
CA PRO A 174 -2.76 8.15 17.02
C PRO A 174 -1.45 8.88 17.30
N HIS A 175 -0.97 8.96 18.54
CA HIS A 175 0.09 9.89 18.98
C HIS A 175 1.33 9.99 18.08
N ASP A 176 1.80 8.88 17.52
CA ASP A 176 3.07 8.83 16.78
C ASP A 176 2.89 8.72 15.26
N GLY A 177 1.64 8.81 14.78
CA GLY A 177 1.30 8.54 13.38
C GLY A 177 1.38 9.73 12.42
N CYS A 178 1.81 10.92 12.84
CA CYS A 178 1.60 12.16 12.06
C CYS A 178 2.29 12.14 10.70
N ALA A 179 3.57 11.78 10.66
CA ALA A 179 4.33 11.73 9.42
C ALA A 179 3.85 10.62 8.50
N LEU A 180 3.58 9.43 9.04
CA LEU A 180 3.14 8.28 8.25
C LEU A 180 1.74 8.50 7.67
N ASN A 181 0.83 9.11 8.46
CA ASN A 181 -0.48 9.52 7.98
C ASN A 181 -0.38 10.51 6.81
N LEU A 182 0.48 11.53 6.93
CA LEU A 182 0.67 12.50 5.86
C LEU A 182 1.35 11.86 4.64
N ALA A 183 2.34 10.99 4.84
CA ALA A 183 3.01 10.27 3.74
C ALA A 183 2.00 9.45 2.93
N ASN A 184 1.15 8.67 3.61
CA ASN A 184 0.09 7.88 2.98
C ASN A 184 -0.93 8.75 2.26
N LEU A 185 -1.29 9.91 2.85
CA LEU A 185 -2.19 10.87 2.22
C LEU A 185 -1.61 11.43 0.91
N LEU A 186 -0.32 11.79 0.92
CA LEU A 186 0.39 12.27 -0.26
C LEU A 186 0.49 11.20 -1.35
N GLN A 187 0.82 9.96 -0.98
CA GLN A 187 0.85 8.82 -1.90
C GLN A 187 -0.52 8.56 -2.53
N ALA A 188 -1.59 8.61 -1.73
CA ALA A 188 -2.96 8.42 -2.23
C ALA A 188 -3.38 9.50 -3.24
N GLY A 189 -2.83 10.71 -3.14
CA GLY A 189 -2.98 11.78 -4.14
C GLY A 189 -1.93 11.75 -5.27
N GLY A 190 -1.12 10.69 -5.39
CA GLY A 190 -0.15 10.52 -6.47
C GLY A 190 1.21 11.22 -6.28
N ILE A 191 1.50 11.73 -5.08
CA ILE A 191 2.78 12.34 -4.71
C ILE A 191 3.66 11.28 -4.06
N ALA A 192 4.60 10.73 -4.83
CA ALA A 192 5.46 9.61 -4.39
C ALA A 192 6.45 9.97 -3.27
N VAL A 193 6.05 9.78 -2.02
CA VAL A 193 6.92 9.93 -0.84
C VAL A 193 7.12 8.56 -0.18
N PRO A 194 8.31 8.25 0.36
CA PRO A 194 8.51 7.02 1.11
C PRO A 194 7.75 7.06 2.45
N ASP A 195 7.57 5.89 3.06
CA ASP A 195 6.96 5.74 4.38
C ASP A 195 7.91 6.29 5.45
N ILE A 196 7.71 7.56 5.81
CA ILE A 196 8.52 8.26 6.82
C ILE A 196 7.69 8.42 8.10
N THR A 197 8.24 7.94 9.21
CA THR A 197 7.54 7.92 10.52
C THR A 197 7.82 9.15 11.38
N GLN A 198 8.89 9.89 11.10
CA GLN A 198 9.28 11.07 11.87
C GLN A 198 8.92 12.38 11.14
N ALA A 199 8.23 13.28 11.84
CA ALA A 199 7.75 14.55 11.28
C ALA A 199 8.87 15.42 10.68
N LEU A 200 9.99 15.59 11.40
CA LEU A 200 11.14 16.35 10.91
C LEU A 200 11.74 15.73 9.65
N ALA A 201 11.85 14.39 9.61
CA ALA A 201 12.38 13.69 8.45
C ALA A 201 11.47 13.86 7.21
N LEU A 202 10.15 13.81 7.40
CA LEU A 202 9.21 14.04 6.30
C LEU A 202 9.28 15.49 5.81
N GLY A 203 9.31 16.46 6.73
CA GLY A 203 9.49 17.87 6.37
C GLY A 203 10.78 18.12 5.58
N ASN A 204 11.90 17.52 6.00
CA ASN A 204 13.16 17.60 5.28
C ASN A 204 13.07 16.92 3.89
N TYR A 205 12.40 15.78 3.78
CA TYR A 205 12.20 15.09 2.51
C TYR A 205 11.40 15.95 1.51
N LEU A 206 10.28 16.54 1.96
CA LEU A 206 9.46 17.42 1.14
C LEU A 206 10.25 18.66 0.68
N ARG A 207 11.02 19.29 1.58
CA ARG A 207 11.86 20.45 1.26
C ARG A 207 13.01 20.10 0.32
N ASP A 208 13.80 19.09 0.64
CA ASP A 208 15.10 18.87 0.02
C ASP A 208 15.05 17.90 -1.17
N LYS A 209 14.12 16.94 -1.16
CA LYS A 209 13.97 15.93 -2.22
C LYS A 209 12.85 16.25 -3.18
N ARG A 210 11.71 16.73 -2.67
CA ARG A 210 10.59 17.21 -3.52
C ARG A 210 10.72 18.67 -3.93
N GLN A 211 11.69 19.39 -3.36
CA GLN A 211 11.96 20.80 -3.65
C GLN A 211 10.77 21.72 -3.37
N TRP A 212 9.91 21.33 -2.41
CA TRP A 212 8.79 22.15 -2.01
C TRP A 212 9.30 23.45 -1.38
N LYS A 213 8.61 24.54 -1.67
CA LYS A 213 9.00 25.87 -1.23
C LYS A 213 8.67 26.05 0.25
N VAL A 214 9.62 26.57 1.02
CA VAL A 214 9.37 27.01 2.40
C VAL A 214 8.56 28.31 2.39
N ILE A 215 7.48 28.32 3.15
CA ILE A 215 6.55 29.44 3.30
C ILE A 215 6.55 29.89 4.76
N SER A 216 6.55 31.21 4.96
CA SER A 216 6.51 31.84 6.27
C SER A 216 5.16 31.64 6.95
N VAL A 217 5.17 31.62 8.28
CA VAL A 217 3.93 31.62 9.06
C VAL A 217 3.16 32.93 8.81
N GLY A 218 1.89 32.81 8.48
CA GLY A 218 1.01 33.90 8.08
C GLY A 218 0.70 33.92 6.59
N ASP A 219 1.51 33.25 5.76
CA ASP A 219 1.37 33.19 4.30
C ASP A 219 0.87 31.81 3.80
N GLN A 220 0.43 30.95 4.73
CA GLN A 220 -0.09 29.62 4.41
C GLN A 220 -1.36 29.67 3.55
N GLN A 221 -1.57 28.61 2.78
CA GLN A 221 -2.76 28.43 1.96
C GLN A 221 -3.21 26.94 1.97
N PRO A 222 -4.43 26.63 1.49
CA PRO A 222 -4.85 25.25 1.25
C PRO A 222 -3.84 24.46 0.40
N GLY A 223 -3.53 23.25 0.85
CA GLY A 223 -2.53 22.36 0.23
C GLY A 223 -1.10 22.53 0.75
N ASP A 224 -0.84 23.53 1.61
CA ASP A 224 0.44 23.62 2.30
C ASP A 224 0.55 22.56 3.41
N VAL A 225 1.77 22.11 3.66
CA VAL A 225 2.08 21.24 4.80
C VAL A 225 2.69 22.08 5.92
N GLY A 226 2.04 22.11 7.09
CA GLY A 226 2.57 22.78 8.28
C GLY A 226 3.48 21.86 9.07
N SER A 227 4.59 22.41 9.57
CA SER A 227 5.50 21.70 10.47
C SER A 227 5.73 22.50 11.75
N THR A 228 5.73 21.82 12.89
CA THR A 228 6.13 22.41 14.18
C THR A 228 7.57 22.07 14.56
N CYS A 229 8.29 21.39 13.66
CA CYS A 229 9.59 20.82 13.96
C CYS A 229 10.66 21.92 14.11
N GLY A 230 11.52 21.76 15.11
CA GLY A 230 12.75 22.53 15.26
C GLY A 230 13.93 21.93 14.47
N PRO A 231 15.17 22.40 14.72
CA PRO A 231 16.37 21.85 14.08
C PRO A 231 16.74 20.44 14.56
N VAL A 232 16.16 20.00 15.68
CA VAL A 232 16.38 18.69 16.30
C VAL A 232 15.02 18.04 16.49
N ALA A 233 14.95 16.73 16.25
CA ALA A 233 13.70 15.99 16.42
C ALA A 233 13.33 15.87 17.91
N HIS A 234 12.09 16.23 18.24
CA HIS A 234 11.50 16.11 19.56
C HIS A 234 10.22 15.28 19.51
N HIS A 235 10.35 14.01 19.87
CA HIS A 235 9.22 13.09 19.95
C HIS A 235 8.14 13.61 20.92
N GLY A 236 6.88 13.52 20.52
CA GLY A 236 5.72 14.06 21.26
C GLY A 236 5.45 15.56 21.09
N TYR A 237 6.41 16.35 20.60
CA TYR A 237 6.26 17.80 20.35
C TYR A 237 6.24 18.16 18.88
N ASP A 238 7.04 17.47 18.09
CA ASP A 238 7.09 17.60 16.65
C ASP A 238 5.81 17.07 16.02
N HIS A 239 5.26 17.86 15.11
CA HIS A 239 4.04 17.54 14.42
C HIS A 239 4.11 18.04 12.98
N ILE A 240 3.43 17.33 12.10
CA ILE A 240 3.30 17.68 10.69
C ILE A 240 1.87 17.38 10.22
N TYR A 241 1.30 18.25 9.40
CA TYR A 241 -0.11 18.19 9.01
C TYR A 241 -0.37 18.89 7.68
N LEU A 242 -1.49 18.58 7.05
CA LEU A 242 -1.97 19.23 5.82
C LEU A 242 -2.94 20.37 6.15
N VAL A 243 -2.74 21.53 5.53
CA VAL A 243 -3.68 22.66 5.58
C VAL A 243 -4.76 22.48 4.52
N LEU A 244 -6.02 22.54 4.93
CA LEU A 244 -7.19 22.40 4.04
C LEU A 244 -7.87 23.74 3.79
N GLU A 245 -7.99 24.57 4.81
CA GLU A 245 -8.57 25.92 4.72
C GLU A 245 -7.81 26.89 5.64
N CYS A 246 -7.87 28.18 5.32
CA CYS A 246 -7.27 29.25 6.12
C CYS A 246 -8.31 30.35 6.38
N GLU A 247 -8.41 30.78 7.63
CA GLU A 247 -9.16 31.96 8.05
C GLU A 247 -8.16 32.99 8.57
N GLY A 248 -7.89 34.00 7.73
CA GLY A 248 -6.83 34.97 7.98
C GLY A 248 -5.43 34.33 7.97
N ASN A 249 -4.56 34.80 8.86
CA ASN A 249 -3.15 34.40 8.90
C ASN A 249 -2.82 33.41 10.04
N ASP A 250 -3.81 32.95 10.80
CA ASP A 250 -3.57 32.11 11.98
C ASP A 250 -4.49 30.88 12.07
N ILE A 251 -5.79 31.05 11.84
CA ILE A 251 -6.75 29.94 11.96
C ILE A 251 -6.70 29.08 10.70
N MET A 252 -6.61 27.77 10.89
CA MET A 252 -6.56 26.79 9.81
C MET A 252 -7.50 25.63 10.09
N LEU A 253 -8.15 25.11 9.06
CA LEU A 253 -8.68 23.76 9.06
C LEU A 253 -7.57 22.82 8.56
N ILE A 254 -7.24 21.79 9.33
CA ILE A 254 -6.15 20.87 9.01
C ILE A 254 -6.60 19.41 9.02
N ALA A 255 -5.86 18.58 8.29
CA ALA A 255 -5.94 17.12 8.38
C ALA A 255 -4.64 16.54 8.94
N ASP A 256 -4.77 15.74 9.99
CA ASP A 256 -3.69 14.93 10.56
C ASP A 256 -4.26 13.66 11.23
N ASN A 257 -3.40 12.91 11.91
CA ASN A 257 -3.69 11.69 12.66
C ASN A 257 -4.38 11.92 14.02
N GLN A 258 -4.35 13.13 14.59
CA GLN A 258 -4.86 13.41 15.95
C GLN A 258 -6.39 13.33 16.04
N LYS A 259 -7.09 13.50 14.92
CA LYS A 259 -8.55 13.34 14.83
C LYS A 259 -8.96 12.57 13.56
N PRO A 260 -10.06 11.82 13.61
CA PRO A 260 -10.57 11.08 12.44
C PRO A 260 -11.10 11.99 11.32
N VAL A 261 -11.35 13.26 11.63
CA VAL A 261 -11.87 14.26 10.70
C VAL A 261 -11.02 15.53 10.75
N PRO A 262 -11.03 16.33 9.67
CA PRO A 262 -10.45 17.66 9.67
C PRO A 262 -10.87 18.48 10.88
N HIS A 263 -9.94 19.26 11.42
CA HIS A 263 -10.21 20.07 12.61
C HIS A 263 -9.37 21.34 12.65
N GLN A 264 -9.82 22.27 13.47
CA GLN A 264 -9.18 23.57 13.58
C GLN A 264 -7.85 23.50 14.33
N ARG A 265 -6.85 24.23 13.83
CA ARG A 265 -5.56 24.51 14.47
C ARG A 265 -5.19 25.98 14.26
N LEU A 266 -4.47 26.57 15.21
CA LEU A 266 -3.89 27.89 15.07
C LEU A 266 -2.40 27.77 14.75
N ALA A 267 -1.91 28.54 13.77
CA ALA A 267 -0.52 28.54 13.38
C ALA A 267 0.39 29.02 14.51
N SER A 268 -0.09 30.00 15.29
CA SER A 268 0.53 30.58 16.48
C SER A 268 0.66 29.63 17.67
N GLY A 269 -0.07 28.51 17.67
CA GLY A 269 -0.07 27.54 18.77
C GLY A 269 -0.83 28.03 20.01
N ASN A 270 -2.10 27.65 20.14
CA ASN A 270 -2.91 27.95 21.33
C ASN A 270 -3.02 26.70 22.23
N GLY A 271 -2.05 26.53 23.15
CA GLY A 271 -1.92 25.33 23.98
C GLY A 271 -1.40 24.09 23.22
N LYS A 272 -0.90 24.29 22.00
CA LYS A 272 -0.22 23.31 21.14
C LYS A 272 1.09 23.90 20.65
N THR A 273 2.03 23.06 20.22
CA THR A 273 3.30 23.53 19.62
C THR A 273 3.02 24.44 18.43
N PRO A 274 3.55 25.68 18.41
CA PRO A 274 3.41 26.59 17.28
C PRO A 274 4.01 26.02 15.99
N THR A 275 3.49 26.46 14.85
CA THR A 275 4.06 26.14 13.53
C THR A 275 5.35 26.91 13.35
N THR A 276 6.40 26.25 12.85
CA THR A 276 7.69 26.88 12.58
C THR A 276 7.78 27.34 11.13
N PHE A 277 7.26 26.55 10.20
CA PHE A 277 7.19 26.88 8.79
C PHE A 277 6.14 26.04 8.06
N PHE A 278 5.81 26.46 6.83
CA PHE A 278 4.98 25.70 5.90
C PHE A 278 5.80 25.26 4.68
N LEU A 279 5.36 24.19 4.02
CA LEU A 279 5.93 23.69 2.78
C LEU A 279 4.85 23.67 1.70
N ARG A 280 5.15 24.28 0.55
CA ARG A 280 4.23 24.38 -0.58
C ARG A 280 4.75 23.57 -1.76
N PRO A 281 3.93 22.66 -2.34
CA PRO A 281 4.30 21.93 -3.54
C PRO A 281 4.56 22.88 -4.72
N VAL A 282 5.55 22.53 -5.54
CA VAL A 282 5.98 23.28 -6.74
C VAL A 282 5.67 22.53 -8.03
#